data_AF-A0A924GZI1-F1
#
_entry.id   AF-A0A924GZI1-F1
#
_cell.length_a   1.000
_cell.length_b   1.000
_cell.length_c   1.000
_cell.angle_alpha   90.00
_cell.angle_beta   90.00
_cell.angle_gamma   90.00
#
_symmetry.space_group_name_H-M   'P 1'
#
loop_
_entity.id
_entity.type
_entity.pdbx_description
1 polymer ?
#
loop_
_entity_poly.entity_id
_entity_poly.type
_entity_poly.pdbx_seq_one_letter_code
_entity_poly.pdbx_strand_id
1 'polypeptide(L)' 'HEATKTSGFGAELVSLVQENCFYHLEAPIERVAGYDTPYPHAQEWAYFPGPVRVGAAFKRVLED' A
#
# COMPACT_ATOMS: atom_id res chain seq x y z
N HIS A 1 2.10 5.03 -1.62
CA HIS A 1 2.95 6.20 -1.29
C HIS A 1 4.41 5.78 -1.34
N GLU A 2 5.35 6.67 -1.69
CA GLU A 2 6.75 6.29 -1.88
C GLU A 2 7.51 5.98 -0.57
N ALA A 3 7.08 6.59 0.53
CA ALA A 3 7.64 6.36 1.85
C ALA A 3 7.56 4.89 2.29
N THR A 4 8.38 4.52 3.27
CA THR A 4 8.39 3.20 3.91
C THR A 4 7.00 2.80 4.41
N LYS A 5 6.70 1.51 4.38
CA LYS A 5 5.35 0.99 4.67
C LYS A 5 5.03 1.06 6.15
N THR A 6 5.99 0.68 7.00
CA THR A 6 5.82 0.65 8.45
C THR A 6 5.77 2.09 8.98
N SER A 7 4.72 2.37 9.75
CA SER A 7 4.44 3.70 10.33
C SER A 7 4.39 4.86 9.33
N GLY A 8 4.27 4.59 8.03
CA GLY A 8 4.09 5.60 7.01
C GLY A 8 2.68 6.20 7.06
N PHE A 9 2.48 7.36 6.42
CA PHE A 9 1.20 8.08 6.45
C PHE A 9 0.00 7.24 5.98
N GLY A 10 0.22 6.28 5.07
CA GLY A 10 -0.84 5.35 4.65
C GLY A 10 -1.37 4.46 5.77
N ALA A 11 -0.65 4.27 6.88
CA ALA A 11 -1.16 3.56 8.04
C ALA A 11 -2.32 4.33 8.70
N GLU A 12 -2.19 5.64 8.85
CA GLU A 12 -3.24 6.49 9.42
C GLU A 12 -4.49 6.53 8.52
N LEU A 13 -4.29 6.64 7.21
CA LEU A 13 -5.41 6.57 6.25
C LEU A 13 -6.19 5.26 6.39
N VAL A 14 -5.50 4.13 6.52
CA VAL A 14 -6.15 2.83 6.71
C VAL A 14 -6.88 2.76 8.05
N SER A 15 -6.29 3.27 9.14
CA SER A 15 -6.96 3.32 10.44
C SER A 15 -8.27 4.10 10.39
N LEU A 16 -8.27 5.29 9.76
CA LEU A 16 -9.46 6.12 9.63
C LEU A 16 -10.53 5.47 8.75
N VAL A 17 -10.16 4.88 7.61
CA VAL A 17 -11.12 4.17 6.75
C VAL A 17 -11.69 2.95 7.47
N GLN A 18 -10.86 2.17 8.17
CA GLN A 18 -11.31 1.02 8.93
C GLN A 18 -12.31 1.42 10.03
N GLU A 19 -12.05 2.50 10.75
CA GLU A 19 -12.93 3.02 11.80
C GLU A 19 -14.28 3.49 11.23
N ASN A 20 -14.26 4.26 10.15
CA ASN A 20 -15.45 4.95 9.64
C ASN A 20 -16.25 4.12 8.63
N CYS A 21 -15.65 3.08 8.03
CA CYS A 21 -16.25 2.30 6.97
C CYS A 21 -16.33 0.80 7.28
N PHE A 22 -16.12 0.37 8.53
CA PHE A 22 -16.02 -1.05 8.91
C PHE A 22 -17.05 -1.98 8.24
N TYR A 23 -18.33 -1.61 8.29
CA TYR A 23 -19.43 -2.43 7.75
C TYR A 23 -19.65 -2.30 6.23
N HIS A 24 -18.97 -1.37 5.58
CA HIS A 24 -19.08 -1.14 4.13
C HIS A 24 -17.86 -1.65 3.36
N LEU A 25 -16.86 -2.20 4.06
CA LEU A 25 -15.67 -2.75 3.45
C LEU A 25 -15.96 -4.18 2.96
N GLU A 26 -16.02 -4.33 1.63
CA GLU A 26 -16.20 -5.63 0.96
C GLU A 26 -14.87 -6.40 0.80
N ALA A 27 -13.73 -5.75 1.07
CA ALA A 27 -12.41 -6.35 0.98
C ALA A 27 -11.44 -5.72 2.00
N PRO A 28 -10.34 -6.42 2.36
CA PRO A 28 -9.28 -5.83 3.18
C PRO A 28 -8.64 -4.61 2.51
N ILE A 29 -8.33 -3.57 3.31
CA ILE A 29 -7.68 -2.37 2.79
C ILE A 29 -6.19 -2.67 2.49
N GLU A 30 -5.83 -2.71 1.21
CA GLU A 30 -4.45 -2.93 0.76
C GLU A 30 -3.62 -1.63 0.75
N ARG A 31 -2.33 -1.74 1.09
CA ARG A 31 -1.36 -0.62 1.01
C ARG A 31 -0.16 -0.98 0.13
N VAL A 32 0.01 -0.23 -0.96
CA VAL A 32 1.21 -0.28 -1.81
C VAL A 32 2.13 0.90 -1.48
N ALA A 33 3.30 0.58 -0.95
CA ALA A 33 4.28 1.56 -0.46
C ALA A 33 5.73 1.16 -0.76
N GLY A 34 6.69 2.04 -0.47
CA GLY A 34 8.10 1.67 -0.42
C GLY A 34 8.35 0.55 0.60
N TYR A 35 9.40 -0.24 0.38
CA TYR A 35 9.79 -1.29 1.34
C TYR A 35 10.37 -0.67 2.61
N ASP A 36 10.41 -1.44 3.71
CA ASP A 36 11.01 -1.01 4.97
C ASP A 36 12.53 -1.15 4.93
N THR A 37 13.14 -0.41 4.01
CA THR A 37 14.59 -0.33 3.77
C THR A 37 14.96 1.11 3.44
N PRO A 38 16.22 1.54 3.67
CA PRO A 38 16.72 2.77 3.06
C PRO A 38 16.50 2.77 1.54
N TYR A 39 16.26 3.95 0.97
CA TYR A 39 15.99 4.08 -0.46
C TYR A 39 17.26 3.73 -1.26
N PRO A 40 17.22 2.70 -2.14
CA PRO A 40 18.40 2.24 -2.85
C PRO A 40 18.67 3.07 -4.11
N HIS A 41 19.95 3.24 -4.46
CA HIS A 41 20.34 3.91 -5.70
C HIS A 41 20.17 3.01 -6.94
N ALA A 42 20.79 1.83 -6.94
CA ALA A 42 20.78 0.94 -8.11
C ALA A 42 19.46 0.15 -8.27
N GLN A 43 18.73 -0.08 -7.18
CA GLN A 43 17.48 -0.85 -7.16
C GLN A 43 16.23 0.03 -7.09
N GLU A 44 16.32 1.29 -7.49
CA GLU A 44 15.21 2.25 -7.43
C GLU A 44 13.92 1.71 -8.05
N TRP A 45 13.99 1.14 -9.26
CA TRP A 45 12.80 0.60 -9.94
C TRP A 45 12.21 -0.66 -9.32
N ALA A 46 13.02 -1.40 -8.54
CA ALA A 46 12.51 -2.51 -7.75
C ALA A 46 11.85 -2.02 -6.45
N TYR A 47 12.39 -0.95 -5.84
CA TYR A 47 11.88 -0.34 -4.62
C TYR A 47 10.61 0.49 -4.86
N PHE A 48 10.58 1.28 -5.93
CA PHE A 48 9.52 2.23 -6.24
C PHE A 48 8.18 1.48 -6.42
N PRO A 49 7.09 1.94 -5.77
CA PRO A 49 5.76 1.33 -5.91
C PRO A 49 5.10 1.71 -7.25
N GLY A 50 5.70 1.27 -8.35
CA GLY A 50 5.28 1.59 -9.71
C GLY A 50 4.02 0.83 -10.19
N PRO A 51 3.60 1.08 -11.44
CA PRO A 51 2.32 0.59 -11.98
C PRO A 51 2.09 -0.92 -11.88
N VAL A 52 3.15 -1.72 -12.02
CA VAL A 52 3.05 -3.19 -11.91
C VAL A 52 2.63 -3.62 -10.49
N ARG A 53 3.28 -3.07 -9.46
CA ARG A 53 2.98 -3.38 -8.06
C ARG A 53 1.61 -2.85 -7.63
N VAL A 54 1.26 -1.66 -8.11
CA VAL A 54 -0.05 -1.04 -7.88
C VAL A 54 -1.17 -1.86 -8.55
N GLY A 55 -1.00 -2.21 -9.82
CA GLY A 55 -1.96 -3.03 -10.57
C GLY A 55 -2.15 -4.42 -9.96
N ALA A 56 -1.09 -5.05 -9.46
CA ALA A 56 -1.21 -6.33 -8.76
C ALA A 56 -2.04 -6.23 -7.47
N ALA A 57 -1.93 -5.12 -6.73
CA ALA A 57 -2.76 -4.89 -5.54
C ALA A 57 -4.23 -4.64 -5.90
N PHE A 58 -4.49 -3.88 -6.96
CA PHE A 58 -5.85 -3.69 -7.48
C PHE A 58 -6.53 -4.99 -7.88
N LYS A 59 -5.79 -5.92 -8.50
CA LYS A 59 -6.33 -7.24 -8.82
C LYS A 59 -6.68 -8.04 -7.57
N ARG A 60 -5.79 -8.10 -6.58
CA ARG A 60 -6.04 -8.82 -5.32
C ARG A 60 -7.33 -8.36 -4.64
N VAL A 61 -7.56 -7.05 -4.51
CA VAL A 61 -8.77 -6.53 -3.83
C VAL A 61 -10.07 -6.72 -4.61
N LEU A 62 -10.02 -7.08 -5.90
CA LEU A 62 -11.20 -7.35 -6.72
C LEU A 62 -11.47 -8.84 -6.91
N GLU A 63 -10.45 -9.68 -6.71
CA GLU A 63 -10.48 -11.11 -7.03
C GLU A 63 -10.56 -12.00 -5.77
N ASP A 64 -10.04 -11.55 -4.63
CA ASP A 64 -10.11 -12.24 -3.33
C ASP A 64 -11.34 -11.79 -2.51
#